data_AF-A0A926E3H5-F1
#
_entry.id   AF-A0A926E3H5-F1
#
_cell.length_a   1.000
_cell.length_b   1.000
_cell.length_c   1.000
_cell.angle_alpha   90.00
_cell.angle_beta   90.00
_cell.angle_gamma   90.00
#
_symmetry.space_group_name_H-M   'P 1'
#
loop_
_entity.id
_entity.type
_entity.pdbx_description
1 polymer ?
#
loop_
_entity_poly.entity_id
_entity_poly.type
_entity_poly.pdbx_seq_one_letter_code
_entity_poly.pdbx_strand_id
1 'polypeptide(L)'
;MWGLTTGRMVAGEDTRTGAVREIREELGLSVEAKSLRHLLRVARPNHLVWDVYALRMDVDLKDLTLQPEEVAEARWVDEATFRRMLRSGELFSYPEIEEMLLKALTLADV
;
A
#
# COMPACT_ATOMS: atom_id res chain seq x y z
N MET A 1 -8.04 -12.15 5.12
CA MET A 1 -7.86 -11.67 3.73
C MET A 1 -6.68 -10.71 3.76
N TRP A 2 -5.73 -10.85 2.85
CA TRP A 2 -4.60 -9.93 2.73
C TRP A 2 -5.03 -8.69 1.95
N GLY A 3 -4.40 -7.56 2.27
CA GLY A 3 -4.64 -6.28 1.62
C GLY A 3 -3.35 -5.46 1.56
N LEU A 4 -3.42 -4.35 0.84
CA LEU A 4 -2.41 -3.30 0.91
C LEU A 4 -2.80 -2.32 2.02
N THR A 5 -1.87 -1.51 2.52
CA THR A 5 -2.18 -0.38 3.40
C THR A 5 -3.08 0.60 2.68
N THR A 6 -4.22 0.96 3.28
CA THR A 6 -5.22 1.83 2.66
C THR A 6 -5.99 2.60 3.73
N GLY A 7 -6.23 3.87 3.48
CA GLY A 7 -7.15 4.60 4.35
C GLY A 7 -7.74 5.83 3.70
N ARG A 8 -8.65 6.46 4.45
CA ARG A 8 -9.45 7.60 3.96
C ARG A 8 -8.73 8.90 4.30
N MET A 9 -8.79 9.84 3.37
CA MET A 9 -8.21 11.16 3.58
C MET A 9 -9.05 11.98 4.54
N VAL A 10 -8.37 12.72 5.41
CA VAL A 10 -9.00 13.71 6.28
C VAL A 10 -9.20 15.02 5.52
N ALA A 11 -10.24 15.78 5.85
CA ALA A 11 -10.49 17.07 5.21
C ALA A 11 -9.29 18.03 5.40
N GLY A 12 -8.77 18.56 4.29
CA GLY A 12 -7.58 19.42 4.27
C GLY A 12 -6.25 18.67 4.16
N GLU A 13 -6.26 17.35 4.15
CA GLU A 13 -5.08 16.49 3.95
C GLU A 13 -4.83 16.26 2.45
N ASP A 14 -3.56 16.33 2.03
CA ASP A 14 -3.16 15.85 0.71
C ASP A 14 -2.90 14.33 0.74
N THR A 15 -3.04 13.68 -0.42
CA THR A 15 -3.02 12.21 -0.50
C THR A 15 -1.70 11.56 -0.14
N ARG A 16 -0.58 12.30 -0.26
CA ARG A 16 0.74 11.80 0.13
C ARG A 16 0.91 11.87 1.65
N THR A 17 0.48 12.97 2.27
CA THR A 17 0.47 13.10 3.74
C THR A 17 -0.44 12.04 4.36
N GLY A 18 -1.62 11.81 3.79
CA GLY A 18 -2.52 10.74 4.23
C GLY A 18 -1.88 9.36 4.11
N ALA A 19 -1.23 9.03 3.00
CA ALA A 19 -0.51 7.76 2.87
C ALA A 19 0.59 7.57 3.94
N VAL A 20 1.35 8.62 4.28
CA VAL A 20 2.34 8.56 5.38
C VAL A 20 1.66 8.32 6.73
N ARG A 21 0.52 8.99 6.98
CA ARG A 21 -0.25 8.81 8.21
C ARG A 21 -0.76 7.37 8.35
N GLU A 22 -1.37 6.81 7.30
CA GLU A 22 -1.89 5.44 7.31
C GLU A 22 -0.76 4.41 7.52
N ILE A 23 0.40 4.58 6.86
CA ILE A 23 1.58 3.72 7.10
C ILE A 23 2.00 3.74 8.58
N ARG A 24 1.94 4.91 9.22
CA ARG A 24 2.26 5.04 10.64
C ARG A 24 1.18 4.43 11.53
N GLU A 25 -0.08 4.66 11.22
CA GLU A 25 -1.23 4.18 12.00
C GLU A 25 -1.35 2.66 11.91
N GLU A 26 -1.32 2.09 10.71
CA GLU A 26 -1.46 0.66 10.46
C GLU A 26 -0.22 -0.17 10.84
N LEU A 27 0.99 0.32 10.53
CA LEU A 27 2.23 -0.46 10.60
C LEU A 27 3.25 0.05 11.65
N GLY A 28 3.00 1.23 12.24
CA GLY A 28 3.94 1.84 13.20
C GLY A 28 5.18 2.47 12.56
N LEU A 29 5.21 2.60 11.23
CA LEU A 29 6.40 3.02 10.50
C LEU A 29 6.44 4.55 10.28
N SER A 30 7.57 5.17 10.61
CA SER A 30 7.82 6.59 10.31
C SER A 30 8.57 6.73 9.00
N VAL A 31 7.91 7.31 8.00
CA VAL A 31 8.47 7.45 6.64
C VAL A 31 8.40 8.89 6.17
N GLU A 32 9.38 9.32 5.38
CA GLU A 32 9.35 10.64 4.77
C GLU A 32 8.41 10.65 3.55
N ALA A 33 7.56 11.66 3.44
CA ALA A 33 6.65 11.83 2.31
C ALA A 33 7.35 11.78 0.94
N LYS A 34 8.61 12.25 0.85
CA LYS A 34 9.41 12.23 -0.38
C LYS A 34 9.80 10.82 -0.84
N SER A 35 9.80 9.85 0.08
CA SER A 35 10.12 8.44 -0.22
C SER A 35 8.97 7.71 -0.92
N LEU A 36 7.74 8.23 -0.82
CA LEU A 36 6.60 7.71 -1.57
C LEU A 36 6.73 8.05 -3.05
N ARG A 37 6.63 7.05 -3.92
CA ARG A 37 6.59 7.24 -5.37
C ARG A 37 5.16 7.07 -5.84
N HIS A 38 4.59 8.10 -6.46
CA HIS A 38 3.22 8.01 -7.01
C HIS A 38 3.21 7.03 -8.19
N LEU A 39 2.28 6.07 -8.18
CA LEU A 39 2.15 5.05 -9.22
C LEU A 39 1.08 5.43 -10.24
N LEU A 40 -0.12 5.72 -9.72
CA LEU A 40 -1.28 6.12 -10.50
C LEU A 40 -2.36 6.74 -9.63
N ARG A 41 -3.25 7.48 -10.28
CA ARG A 41 -4.51 7.96 -9.73
C ARG A 41 -5.66 7.25 -10.42
N VAL A 42 -6.61 6.76 -9.63
CA VAL A 42 -7.73 5.97 -10.12
C VAL A 42 -9.04 6.62 -9.70
N ALA A 43 -9.81 7.12 -10.67
CA ALA A 43 -11.14 7.64 -10.44
C ALA A 43 -12.19 6.52 -10.52
N ARG A 44 -13.14 6.53 -9.59
CA ARG A 44 -14.26 5.58 -9.53
C ARG A 44 -15.59 6.34 -9.56
N PRO A 45 -16.71 5.65 -9.83
CA PRO A 45 -18.04 6.21 -9.58
C PRO A 45 -18.20 6.68 -8.12
N ASN A 46 -19.23 7.48 -7.86
CA ASN A 46 -19.58 8.00 -6.53
C ASN A 46 -18.50 8.89 -5.89
N HIS A 47 -17.77 9.66 -6.71
CA HIS A 47 -16.77 10.64 -6.25
C HIS A 47 -15.60 10.02 -5.46
N LEU A 48 -15.35 8.72 -5.65
CA LEU A 48 -14.22 8.04 -5.03
C LEU A 48 -12.98 8.14 -5.92
N VAL A 49 -11.86 8.57 -5.35
CA VAL A 49 -10.56 8.65 -6.02
C VAL A 49 -9.53 7.96 -5.15
N TRP A 50 -8.71 7.13 -5.77
CA TRP A 50 -7.55 6.50 -5.15
C TRP A 50 -6.28 7.16 -5.70
N ASP A 51 -5.39 7.59 -4.83
CA ASP A 51 -3.99 7.80 -5.18
C ASP A 51 -3.18 6.64 -4.62
N VAL A 52 -2.42 5.99 -5.51
CA VAL A 52 -1.64 4.82 -5.16
C VAL A 52 -0.17 5.20 -5.17
N TYR A 53 0.53 4.83 -4.10
CA TYR A 53 1.96 5.07 -3.94
C TYR A 53 2.71 3.74 -3.74
N ALA A 54 3.96 3.69 -4.19
CA ALA A 54 4.92 2.68 -3.81
C ALA A 54 5.88 3.27 -2.77
N LEU A 55 6.24 2.45 -1.79
CA LEU A 55 7.31 2.71 -0.84
C LEU A 55 8.35 1.59 -0.99
N ARG A 56 9.60 1.96 -1.20
CA ARG A 56 10.74 1.04 -1.07
C ARG A 56 11.35 1.24 0.30
N MET A 57 11.38 0.19 1.09
CA MET A 57 12.04 0.19 2.40
C MET A 57 12.54 -1.20 2.74
N ASP A 58 13.58 -1.24 3.56
CA ASP A 58 14.05 -2.47 4.21
C ASP A 58 13.67 -2.36 5.69
N VAL A 59 12.76 -3.21 6.14
CA VAL A 59 12.31 -3.25 7.54
C VAL A 59 12.05 -4.67 7.97
N ASP A 60 12.49 -5.00 9.18
CA ASP A 60 12.18 -6.26 9.82
C ASP A 60 10.72 -6.23 10.31
N LEU A 61 9.96 -7.29 10.05
CA LEU A 61 8.57 -7.39 10.47
C LEU A 61 8.42 -7.31 12.00
N LYS A 62 9.46 -7.66 12.76
CA LYS A 62 9.46 -7.55 14.22
C LYS A 62 9.46 -6.11 14.73
N ASP A 63 9.87 -5.15 13.89
CA ASP A 63 9.96 -3.73 14.24
C ASP A 63 8.63 -3.01 13.95
N LEU A 64 7.64 -3.70 13.36
CA LEU A 64 6.31 -3.16 13.14
C LEU A 64 5.52 -3.08 14.44
N THR A 65 4.76 -2.00 14.60
CA THR A 65 3.75 -1.87 15.64
C THR A 65 2.40 -1.80 14.97
N LEU A 66 1.76 -2.96 14.81
CA LEU A 66 0.49 -3.07 14.10
C LEU A 66 -0.65 -2.50 14.93
N GLN A 67 -1.56 -1.77 14.28
CA GLN A 67 -2.82 -1.36 14.91
C GLN A 67 -3.82 -2.52 14.80
N PRO A 68 -4.16 -3.19 15.92
CA PRO A 68 -4.85 -4.48 15.89
C PRO A 68 -6.30 -4.41 15.43
N GLU A 69 -6.92 -3.23 15.45
CA GLU A 69 -8.28 -3.02 14.96
C GLU A 69 -8.39 -3.10 13.43
N GLU A 70 -7.35 -2.75 12.69
CA GLU A 70 -7.33 -2.75 11.22
C GLU A 70 -6.36 -3.77 10.63
N VAL A 71 -5.24 -4.07 11.33
CA VAL A 71 -4.18 -4.96 10.83
C VAL A 71 -3.91 -6.11 11.78
N ALA A 72 -4.29 -7.31 11.36
CA ALA A 72 -4.03 -8.54 12.11
C ALA A 72 -2.58 -9.03 11.94
N GLU A 73 -2.04 -8.96 10.73
CA GLU A 73 -0.73 -9.51 10.37
C GLU A 73 -0.10 -8.72 9.20
N ALA A 74 1.24 -8.71 9.13
CA ALA A 74 2.01 -8.13 8.03
C ALA A 74 2.99 -9.17 7.48
N ARG A 75 3.22 -9.18 6.16
CA ARG A 75 4.07 -10.16 5.49
C ARG A 75 4.79 -9.59 4.28
N TRP A 76 6.09 -9.86 4.19
CA TRP A 76 6.85 -9.72 2.95
C TRP A 76 6.60 -10.89 2.01
N VAL A 77 6.37 -10.59 0.73
CA VAL A 77 6.17 -11.58 -0.34
C VAL A 77 6.93 -11.18 -1.59
N ASP A 78 7.42 -12.16 -2.34
CA ASP A 78 7.96 -11.93 -3.67
C ASP A 78 6.84 -11.83 -4.73
N GLU A 79 7.20 -11.44 -5.96
CA GLU A 79 6.25 -11.30 -7.06
C GLU A 79 5.47 -12.60 -7.32
N ALA A 80 6.15 -13.75 -7.30
CA ALA A 80 5.54 -15.05 -7.56
C ALA A 80 4.47 -15.38 -6.52
N THR A 81 4.76 -15.14 -5.23
CA THR A 81 3.83 -15.35 -4.12
C THR A 81 2.68 -14.35 -4.17
N PHE A 82 2.95 -13.07 -4.45
CA PHE A 82 1.92 -12.05 -4.61
C PHE A 82 0.90 -12.44 -5.68
N ARG A 83 1.38 -12.83 -6.88
CA ARG A 83 0.51 -13.30 -7.98
C ARG A 83 -0.23 -14.58 -7.63
N ARG A 84 0.39 -15.50 -6.87
CA ARG A 84 -0.28 -16.70 -6.37
C ARG A 84 -1.43 -16.33 -5.43
N MET A 85 -1.21 -15.41 -4.51
CA MET A 85 -2.23 -14.94 -3.55
C MET A 85 -3.40 -14.22 -4.25
N LEU A 86 -3.13 -13.48 -5.33
CA LEU A 86 -4.19 -12.91 -6.18
C LEU A 86 -5.03 -14.03 -6.82
N ARG A 87 -4.39 -15.04 -7.42
CA ARG A 87 -5.09 -16.15 -8.07
C ARG A 87 -5.89 -17.03 -7.11
N SER A 88 -5.39 -17.22 -5.88
CA SER A 88 -6.07 -18.02 -4.85
C SER A 88 -7.16 -17.25 -4.10
N GLY A 89 -7.28 -15.93 -4.31
CA GLY A 89 -8.23 -15.08 -3.58
C GLY A 89 -7.81 -14.79 -2.13
N GLU A 90 -6.55 -15.10 -1.76
CA GLU A 90 -6.00 -14.77 -0.45
C GLU A 90 -5.77 -13.25 -0.31
N LEU A 91 -5.39 -12.57 -1.40
CA LEU A 91 -5.16 -11.13 -1.48
C LEU A 91 -6.34 -10.43 -2.17
N PHE A 92 -6.80 -9.32 -1.59
CA PHE A 92 -7.81 -8.48 -2.20
C PHE A 92 -7.32 -7.95 -3.55
N SER A 93 -8.12 -8.16 -4.60
CA SER A 93 -7.78 -7.79 -5.97
C SER A 93 -8.53 -6.54 -6.40
N TYR A 94 -7.79 -5.58 -6.94
CA TYR A 94 -8.34 -4.40 -7.59
C TYR A 94 -8.15 -4.51 -9.12
N PRO A 95 -9.00 -3.88 -9.96
CA PRO A 95 -8.91 -3.99 -11.43
C PRO A 95 -7.54 -3.67 -12.06
N GLU A 96 -6.74 -2.89 -11.37
CA GLU A 96 -5.45 -2.31 -11.76
C GLU A 96 -4.31 -2.80 -10.86
N ILE A 97 -4.54 -3.84 -10.04
CA ILE A 97 -3.52 -4.44 -9.17
C ILE A 97 -2.30 -4.93 -9.97
N GLU A 98 -2.51 -5.42 -11.19
CA GLU A 98 -1.45 -5.85 -12.09
C GLU A 98 -0.61 -4.67 -12.61
N GLU A 99 -1.27 -3.54 -12.94
CA GLU A 99 -0.58 -2.30 -13.32
C GLU A 99 0.22 -1.73 -12.14
N MET A 100 -0.37 -1.75 -10.95
CA MET A 100 0.29 -1.35 -9.70
C MET A 100 1.55 -2.16 -9.45
N LEU A 101 1.48 -3.48 -9.56
CA LEU A 101 2.61 -4.39 -9.38
C LEU A 101 3.71 -4.13 -10.40
N LEU A 102 3.37 -4.04 -11.70
CA LEU A 102 4.34 -3.77 -12.77
C LEU A 102 5.06 -2.44 -12.55
N LYS A 103 4.33 -1.37 -12.24
CA LYS A 103 4.93 -0.06 -11.95
C LYS A 103 5.84 -0.12 -10.72
N ALA A 104 5.40 -0.76 -9.64
CA ALA A 104 6.19 -0.89 -8.42
C ALA A 104 7.51 -1.63 -8.66
N LEU A 105 7.50 -2.70 -9.47
CA LEU A 105 8.70 -3.46 -9.82
C LEU A 105 9.67 -2.63 -10.67
N THR A 106 9.19 -1.88 -11.67
CA THR A 106 10.06 -1.03 -12.51
C THR A 106 10.72 0.12 -11.75
N LEU A 107 10.14 0.56 -10.63
CA LEU A 107 10.74 1.58 -9.76
C LEU A 107 11.89 1.03 -8.91
N ALA A 108 11.99 -0.29 -8.75
CA ALA A 108 13.06 -0.94 -7.99
C ALA A 108 14.39 -1.00 -8.76
N ASP A 109 14.36 -0.77 -10.07
CA ASP A 109 15.52 -0.84 -10.98
C ASP A 109 16.25 0.51 -11.18
N VAL A 110 15.89 1.56 -10.40
CA VAL A 110 16.49 2.90 -10.47
C VAL A 110 16.95 3.39 -9.10
#